data_AF-A0A4Q5YXU5-F1
#
_entry.id   AF-A0A4Q5YXU5-F1
#
_cell.length_a   1.000
_cell.length_b   1.000
_cell.length_c   1.000
_cell.angle_alpha   90.00
_cell.angle_beta   90.00
_cell.angle_gamma   90.00
#
_symmetry.space_group_name_H-M   'P 1'
#
loop_
_entity.id
_entity.type
_entity.pdbx_description
1 polymer ?
#
loop_
_entity_poly.entity_id
_entity_poly.type
_entity_poly.pdbx_seq_one_letter_code
_entity_poly.pdbx_strand_id
1 'polypeptide(L)'
;MTECWELDAAHHRGVFLITPYKPVFVTAGRRSDKPNRLPTSENPVYSQPTPINYNNYEARFQFSLKTKVIYGLFGNLADLWVGYTQKAHWQIYNSDLSRPFRELNYEPEIILNFPINWQLGGTNLRMAGVAF
;
A
#
# COMPACT_ATOMS: atom_id res chain seq x y z
N MET A 1 -10.26 2.30 13.44
CA MET A 1 -9.35 1.14 13.62
C MET A 1 -10.15 -0.16 13.73
N THR A 2 -11.03 -0.29 14.72
CA THR A 2 -11.84 -1.50 14.96
C THR A 2 -12.67 -1.95 13.75
N GLU A 3 -13.40 -1.04 13.10
CA GLU A 3 -14.20 -1.37 11.91
C GLU A 3 -13.34 -1.72 10.70
N CYS A 4 -12.21 -1.02 10.51
CA CYS A 4 -11.31 -1.24 9.37
C CYS A 4 -10.64 -2.61 9.41
N TRP A 5 -10.51 -3.20 10.61
CA TRP A 5 -9.89 -4.51 10.83
C TRP A 5 -10.90 -5.55 11.31
N GLU A 6 -12.17 -5.20 11.39
CA GLU A 6 -13.27 -6.07 11.82
C GLU A 6 -12.96 -6.81 13.12
N LEU A 7 -12.47 -6.08 14.13
CA LEU A 7 -11.95 -6.67 15.37
C LEU A 7 -13.05 -7.22 16.30
N ASP A 8 -14.30 -6.83 16.08
CA ASP A 8 -15.45 -7.29 16.86
C ASP A 8 -16.43 -8.08 15.99
N ALA A 9 -17.14 -9.04 16.59
CA ALA A 9 -18.13 -9.86 15.89
C ALA A 9 -19.26 -9.04 15.22
N ALA A 10 -19.62 -7.89 15.80
CA ALA A 10 -20.63 -6.99 15.24
C ALA A 10 -20.19 -6.29 13.94
N HIS A 11 -18.87 -6.22 13.70
CA HIS A 11 -18.27 -5.55 12.54
C HIS A 11 -17.73 -6.55 11.52
N HIS A 12 -18.00 -7.84 11.69
CA HIS A 12 -17.62 -8.87 10.74
C HIS A 12 -18.45 -8.73 9.45
N ARG A 13 -17.77 -8.56 8.31
CA ARG A 13 -18.44 -8.38 7.01
C ARG A 13 -18.28 -9.57 6.06
N GLY A 14 -17.49 -10.58 6.45
CA GLY A 14 -17.20 -11.76 5.64
C GLY A 14 -15.78 -11.77 5.08
N VAL A 15 -15.51 -12.70 4.17
CA VAL A 15 -14.22 -12.84 3.46
C VAL A 15 -14.34 -12.33 2.02
N PHE A 16 -13.19 -11.99 1.41
CA PHE A 16 -13.05 -11.47 0.04
C PHE A 16 -13.73 -10.13 -0.24
N LEU A 17 -14.14 -9.41 0.80
CA LEU A 17 -14.52 -8.00 0.65
C LEU A 17 -13.29 -7.14 0.48
N ILE A 18 -13.27 -6.36 -0.59
CA ILE A 18 -12.19 -5.43 -0.90
C ILE A 18 -12.45 -4.13 -0.15
N THR A 19 -11.47 -3.70 0.63
CA THR A 19 -11.53 -2.45 1.39
C THR A 19 -10.25 -1.65 1.20
N PRO A 20 -10.29 -0.31 1.35
CA PRO A 20 -9.07 0.49 1.39
C PRO A 20 -8.14 0.07 2.54
N TYR A 21 -6.82 0.08 2.29
CA TYR A 21 -5.81 -0.27 3.30
C TYR A 21 -5.01 0.94 3.77
N LYS A 22 -4.12 1.46 2.92
CA LYS A 22 -3.41 2.74 3.12
C LYS A 22 -4.14 3.85 2.34
N PRO A 23 -3.73 5.14 2.45
CA PRO A 23 -4.36 6.22 1.69
C PRO A 23 -4.38 5.93 0.18
N VAL A 24 -5.55 6.12 -0.43
CA VAL A 24 -5.74 6.05 -1.88
C VAL A 24 -5.86 7.48 -2.40
N PHE A 25 -4.94 7.89 -3.26
CA PHE A 25 -4.90 9.26 -3.76
C PHE A 25 -4.22 9.37 -5.12
N VAL A 26 -4.52 10.46 -5.81
CA VAL A 26 -3.80 10.94 -6.98
C VAL A 26 -3.49 12.42 -6.74
N THR A 27 -2.24 12.84 -6.92
CA THR A 27 -1.86 14.25 -6.84
C THR A 27 -1.97 14.89 -8.21
N ALA A 28 -2.46 16.13 -8.28
CA ALA A 28 -2.39 16.93 -9.51
C ALA A 28 -0.94 17.13 -9.96
N GLY A 29 -0.01 17.39 -9.02
CA GLY A 29 1.41 17.48 -9.35
C GLY A 29 2.31 17.40 -8.12
N ARG A 30 3.53 16.94 -8.36
CA ARG A 30 4.65 16.87 -7.43
C ARG A 30 5.86 17.46 -8.13
N ARG A 31 6.52 18.43 -7.48
CA ARG A 31 7.78 18.99 -7.94
C ARG A 31 8.96 18.28 -7.27
N SER A 32 10.01 18.00 -8.03
CA SER A 32 11.30 17.49 -7.55
C SER A 32 12.42 18.28 -8.22
N ASP A 33 13.35 18.85 -7.45
CA ASP A 33 14.42 19.68 -8.02
C ASP A 33 15.53 18.86 -8.70
N LYS A 34 15.70 17.59 -8.29
CA LYS A 34 16.66 16.66 -8.86
C LYS A 34 16.03 15.28 -9.05
N PRO A 35 15.23 15.06 -10.11
CA PRO A 35 14.71 13.73 -10.44
C PRO A 35 15.85 12.74 -10.68
N ASN A 36 15.75 11.52 -10.15
CA ASN A 36 16.71 10.46 -10.47
C ASN A 36 16.60 10.13 -11.96
N ARG A 37 17.72 10.32 -12.68
CA ARG A 37 17.81 10.13 -14.14
C ARG A 37 18.14 8.69 -14.54
N LEU A 38 18.61 7.89 -13.60
CA LEU A 38 18.99 6.50 -13.82
C LEU A 38 18.35 5.62 -12.73
N PRO A 39 17.01 5.46 -12.76
CA PRO A 39 16.34 4.61 -11.78
C PRO A 39 16.74 3.14 -12.00
N THR A 40 17.00 2.47 -10.88
CA THR A 40 17.35 1.06 -10.81
C THR A 40 16.24 0.28 -10.14
N SER A 41 16.06 -0.98 -10.52
CA SER A 41 15.11 -1.92 -9.93
C SER A 41 15.86 -3.15 -9.43
N GLU A 42 15.30 -3.82 -8.42
CA GLU A 42 15.78 -5.12 -7.94
C GLU A 42 15.79 -6.17 -9.05
N ASN A 43 14.88 -6.03 -10.03
CA ASN A 43 14.95 -6.77 -11.28
C ASN A 43 15.78 -5.96 -12.30
N PRO A 44 16.99 -6.41 -12.69
CA PRO A 44 17.88 -5.66 -13.56
C PRO A 44 17.27 -5.31 -14.92
N VAL A 45 16.33 -6.13 -15.42
CA VAL A 45 15.64 -5.93 -16.71
C VAL A 45 14.80 -4.65 -16.71
N TYR A 46 14.33 -4.19 -15.54
CA TYR A 46 13.51 -2.98 -15.40
C TYR A 46 14.31 -1.75 -14.93
N SER A 47 15.65 -1.83 -14.95
CA SER A 47 16.52 -0.69 -14.69
C SER A 47 16.76 0.11 -15.96
N GLN A 48 16.92 1.43 -15.84
CA GLN A 48 17.25 2.26 -16.99
C GLN A 48 18.73 2.08 -17.37
N PRO A 49 19.04 1.72 -18.63
CA PRO A 49 20.42 1.49 -19.06
C PRO A 49 21.19 2.78 -19.29
N THR A 50 20.49 3.88 -19.59
CA THR A 50 21.08 5.19 -19.88
C THR A 50 20.34 6.30 -19.15
N PRO A 51 21.02 7.41 -18.80
CA PRO A 51 20.37 8.51 -18.10
C PRO A 51 19.30 9.19 -18.96
N ILE A 52 18.09 9.35 -18.41
CA ILE A 52 16.98 10.06 -19.05
C ILE A 52 16.73 11.37 -18.32
N ASN A 53 16.55 12.46 -19.07
CA ASN A 53 16.22 13.76 -18.51
C ASN A 53 14.71 13.88 -18.25
N TYR A 54 14.27 13.45 -17.07
CA TYR A 54 12.88 13.59 -16.64
C TYR A 54 12.53 15.05 -16.28
N ASN A 55 11.24 15.38 -16.39
CA ASN A 55 10.72 16.67 -15.95
C ASN A 55 10.70 16.74 -14.42
N ASN A 56 10.85 17.96 -13.90
CA ASN A 56 10.77 18.24 -12.48
C ASN A 56 9.34 18.13 -11.92
N TYR A 57 8.32 18.11 -12.78
CA TYR A 57 6.93 17.96 -12.41
C TYR A 57 6.38 16.62 -12.88
N GLU A 58 5.78 15.88 -11.95
CA GLU A 58 5.16 14.56 -12.19
C GLU A 58 3.87 14.44 -11.37
N ALA A 59 2.98 13.54 -11.76
CA ALA A 59 1.88 13.11 -10.90
C ALA A 59 2.33 11.92 -10.05
N ARG A 60 1.90 11.88 -8.78
CA ARG A 60 2.07 10.73 -7.90
C ARG A 60 0.69 10.16 -7.57
N PHE A 61 0.55 8.86 -7.61
CA PHE A 61 -0.61 8.20 -7.03
C PHE A 61 -0.22 7.02 -6.18
N GLN A 62 -1.11 6.70 -5.25
CA GLN A 62 -1.04 5.51 -4.43
C GLN A 62 -2.40 4.82 -4.47
N PHE A 63 -2.37 3.54 -4.79
CA PHE A 63 -3.51 2.65 -4.70
C PHE A 63 -3.21 1.63 -3.62
N SER A 64 -4.14 1.41 -2.70
CA SER A 64 -3.89 0.50 -1.58
C SER A 64 -5.19 -0.15 -1.11
N LEU A 65 -5.25 -1.46 -1.28
CA LEU A 65 -6.40 -2.27 -0.94
C LEU A 65 -5.98 -3.40 -0.01
N LYS A 66 -6.95 -3.92 0.73
CA LYS A 66 -6.82 -5.18 1.45
C LYS A 66 -8.12 -5.96 1.41
N THR A 67 -7.98 -7.25 1.66
CA THR A 67 -9.12 -8.14 1.82
C THR A 67 -8.83 -9.22 2.86
N LYS A 68 -9.87 -9.62 3.60
CA LYS A 68 -9.80 -10.74 4.52
C LYS A 68 -9.92 -12.02 3.72
N VAL A 69 -8.93 -12.90 3.80
CA VAL A 69 -8.91 -14.16 3.04
C VAL A 69 -9.29 -15.36 3.89
N ILE A 70 -8.96 -15.32 5.19
CA ILE A 70 -9.35 -16.37 6.14
C ILE A 70 -9.87 -15.69 7.41
N TYR A 71 -11.02 -16.15 7.88
CA TYR A 71 -11.59 -15.74 9.15
C TYR A 71 -11.41 -16.83 10.19
N GLY A 72 -11.03 -16.44 11.40
CA GLY A 72 -11.04 -17.30 12.58
C GLY A 72 -9.97 -18.40 12.62
N LEU A 73 -8.76 -18.10 12.15
CA LEU A 73 -7.58 -18.93 12.37
C LEU A 73 -7.34 -19.18 13.87
N PHE A 74 -6.78 -20.36 14.15
CA PHE A 74 -6.48 -20.82 15.52
C PHE A 74 -7.70 -20.84 16.46
N GLY A 75 -8.89 -21.14 15.94
CA GLY A 75 -10.12 -21.22 16.75
C GLY A 75 -10.70 -19.85 17.08
N ASN A 76 -10.90 -19.00 16.06
CA ASN A 76 -11.42 -17.64 16.18
C ASN A 76 -10.50 -16.64 16.92
N LEU A 77 -9.19 -16.91 16.95
CA LEU A 77 -8.21 -16.03 17.60
C LEU A 77 -7.56 -15.02 16.64
N ALA A 78 -7.54 -15.32 15.34
CA ALA A 78 -6.89 -14.45 14.36
C ALA A 78 -7.59 -14.47 12.99
N ASP A 79 -7.41 -13.39 12.25
CA ASP A 79 -7.83 -13.28 10.86
C ASP A 79 -6.61 -13.09 9.96
N LEU A 80 -6.64 -13.72 8.78
CA LEU A 80 -5.64 -13.52 7.74
C LEU A 80 -6.16 -12.54 6.69
N TRP A 81 -5.35 -11.53 6.42
CA TRP A 81 -5.60 -10.50 5.43
C TRP A 81 -4.49 -10.51 4.39
N VAL A 82 -4.86 -10.14 3.17
CA VAL A 82 -3.91 -9.84 2.10
C VAL A 82 -4.07 -8.38 1.73
N GLY A 83 -2.97 -7.65 1.71
CA GLY A 83 -2.88 -6.26 1.29
C GLY A 83 -2.12 -6.14 -0.03
N TYR A 84 -2.44 -5.10 -0.79
CA TYR A 84 -1.68 -4.72 -1.97
C TYR A 84 -1.62 -3.20 -2.04
N THR A 85 -0.41 -2.66 -2.03
CA THR A 85 -0.15 -1.23 -2.22
C THR A 85 0.71 -1.03 -3.46
N GLN A 86 0.30 -0.10 -4.32
CA GLN A 86 1.07 0.31 -5.47
C GLN A 86 1.29 1.82 -5.42
N LYS A 87 2.54 2.25 -5.59
CA LYS A 87 2.92 3.66 -5.69
C LYS A 87 3.50 3.91 -7.07
N ALA A 88 3.07 4.98 -7.71
CA ALA A 88 3.51 5.33 -9.05
C ALA A 88 3.96 6.78 -9.13
N HIS A 89 5.07 7.01 -9.83
CA HIS A 89 5.56 8.32 -10.23
C HIS A 89 5.43 8.45 -11.75
N TRP A 90 4.48 9.28 -12.19
CA TRP A 90 4.10 9.40 -13.59
C TRP A 90 4.51 10.75 -14.17
N GLN A 91 5.33 10.73 -15.22
CA GLN A 91 5.75 11.91 -15.96
C GLN A 91 4.64 12.42 -16.90
N ILE A 92 3.43 12.62 -16.37
CA ILE A 92 2.23 12.99 -17.14
C ILE A 92 2.40 14.27 -17.98
N TYR A 93 3.27 15.18 -17.53
CA TYR A 93 3.55 16.45 -18.20
C TYR A 93 4.71 16.38 -19.21
N ASN A 94 5.37 15.23 -19.35
CA ASN A 94 6.50 15.06 -20.26
C ASN A 94 6.02 14.51 -21.60
N SER A 95 5.58 15.39 -22.50
CA SER A 95 5.14 15.02 -23.86
C SER A 95 6.27 14.42 -24.69
N ASP A 96 7.49 14.92 -24.52
CA ASP A 96 8.64 14.57 -25.36
C ASP A 96 9.09 13.12 -25.13
N LEU A 97 8.87 12.60 -23.92
CA LEU A 97 9.10 11.20 -23.57
C LEU A 97 7.84 10.33 -23.64
N SER A 98 6.75 10.82 -24.24
CA SER A 98 5.46 10.12 -24.31
C SER A 98 4.87 9.76 -22.93
N ARG A 99 5.11 10.63 -21.94
CA ARG A 99 4.51 10.59 -20.59
C ARG A 99 4.75 9.25 -19.85
N PRO A 100 6.01 8.83 -19.65
CA PRO A 100 6.31 7.52 -19.10
C PRO A 100 6.05 7.46 -17.59
N PHE A 101 5.81 6.25 -17.09
CA PHE A 101 5.98 5.98 -15.66
C PHE A 101 7.47 5.93 -15.35
N ARG A 102 7.94 6.83 -14.47
CA ARG A 102 9.34 6.84 -14.04
C ARG A 102 9.62 5.73 -13.04
N GLU A 103 8.63 5.41 -12.20
CA GLU A 103 8.79 4.46 -11.11
C GLU A 103 7.44 3.85 -10.72
N LEU A 104 7.45 2.53 -10.50
CA LEU A 104 6.31 1.74 -10.03
C LEU A 104 6.83 0.84 -8.90
N ASN A 105 6.31 1.06 -7.70
CA ASN A 105 6.63 0.26 -6.53
C ASN A 105 5.42 -0.61 -6.17
N TYR A 106 5.66 -1.91 -6.05
CA TYR A 106 4.67 -2.94 -5.75
C TYR A 106 4.94 -3.50 -4.35
N GLU A 107 3.99 -3.31 -3.44
CA GLU A 107 4.09 -3.70 -2.03
C GLU A 107 2.90 -4.64 -1.69
N PRO A 108 2.98 -5.93 -2.07
CA PRO A 108 2.06 -6.94 -1.55
C PRO A 108 2.37 -7.20 -0.07
N GLU A 109 1.33 -7.45 0.74
CA GLU A 109 1.47 -7.76 2.17
C GLU A 109 0.57 -8.94 2.56
N ILE A 110 1.07 -9.83 3.42
CA ILE A 110 0.28 -10.85 4.12
C ILE A 110 0.24 -10.48 5.60
N ILE A 111 -0.96 -10.30 6.14
CA ILE A 111 -1.17 -9.69 7.45
C ILE A 111 -1.97 -10.65 8.33
N LEU A 112 -1.36 -11.13 9.40
CA LEU A 112 -2.03 -11.91 10.45
C LEU A 112 -2.42 -10.96 11.58
N ASN A 113 -3.71 -10.87 11.87
CA ASN A 113 -4.25 -9.92 12.83
C ASN A 113 -5.04 -10.61 13.96
N PHE A 114 -4.70 -10.28 15.20
CA PHE A 114 -5.30 -10.78 16.42
C PHE A 114 -6.10 -9.66 17.10
N PRO A 115 -7.45 -9.76 17.17
CA PRO A 115 -8.23 -8.85 17.99
C PRO A 115 -7.93 -9.12 19.47
N ILE A 116 -7.53 -8.07 20.20
CA ILE A 116 -7.28 -8.11 21.64
C ILE A 116 -8.06 -6.98 22.31
N ASN A 117 -8.27 -7.06 23.61
CA ASN A 117 -8.90 -5.98 24.36
C ASN A 117 -8.24 -5.84 25.73
N TRP A 118 -7.07 -5.21 25.75
CA TRP A 118 -6.28 -5.01 26.96
C TRP A 118 -6.15 -3.53 27.30
N GLN A 119 -6.30 -3.20 28.59
CA GLN A 119 -6.11 -1.85 29.10
C GLN A 119 -4.77 -1.77 29.83
N LEU A 120 -3.83 -0.99 29.30
CA LEU A 120 -2.48 -0.81 29.83
C LEU A 120 -2.20 0.68 29.99
N GLY A 121 -2.02 1.13 31.25
CA GLY A 121 -1.63 2.51 31.55
C GLY A 121 -2.58 3.57 30.98
N GLY A 122 -3.89 3.29 30.95
CA GLY A 122 -4.90 4.20 30.37
C GLY A 122 -5.10 4.08 28.85
N THR A 123 -4.32 3.23 28.17
CA THR A 123 -4.45 2.97 26.73
C THR A 123 -5.15 1.64 26.48
N ASN A 124 -6.10 1.62 25.54
CA ASN A 124 -6.81 0.41 25.13
C ASN A 124 -6.14 -0.20 23.89
N LEU A 125 -5.44 -1.31 24.05
CA LEU A 125 -4.91 -2.11 22.95
C LEU A 125 -6.05 -2.94 22.36
N ARG A 126 -6.33 -2.71 21.07
CA ARG A 126 -7.42 -3.36 20.33
C ARG A 126 -6.97 -4.46 19.37
N MET A 127 -5.71 -4.44 18.95
CA MET A 127 -5.17 -5.41 18.01
C MET A 127 -3.68 -5.63 18.22
N ALA A 128 -3.22 -6.84 17.90
CA ALA A 128 -1.83 -7.17 17.67
C ALA A 128 -1.72 -7.85 16.30
N GLY A 129 -0.70 -7.55 15.52
CA GLY A 129 -0.58 -8.15 14.18
C GLY A 129 0.85 -8.21 13.69
N VAL A 130 1.08 -9.12 12.74
CA VAL A 130 2.35 -9.30 12.04
C VAL A 130 2.07 -9.24 10.55
N ALA A 131 2.91 -8.53 9.80
CA ALA A 131 2.80 -8.38 8.36
C ALA A 131 4.15 -8.71 7.69
N PHE A 132 4.09 -9.35 6.52
CA PHE A 132 5.22 -9.57 5.61
C PHE A 132 4.91 -8.95 4.27
#